data_AF-A0A946AJG3-F1
#
_entry.id   AF-A0A946AJG3-F1
#
_cell.length_a   1.000
_cell.length_b   1.000
_cell.length_c   1.000
_cell.angle_alpha   90.00
_cell.angle_beta   90.00
_cell.angle_gamma   90.00
#
_symmetry.space_group_name_H-M   'P 1'
#
loop_
_entity.id
_entity.type
_entity.pdbx_description
1 polymer ?
#
loop_
_entity_poly.entity_id
_entity_poly.type
_entity_poly.pdbx_seq_one_letter_code
_entity_poly.pdbx_strand_id
1 'polypeptide(L)'
;ANNHLIGEAAGVFVAACTWPYLPNMDAWKAQALEILTRELDRQTTKDGFNAELTTAYHEFVMEFALAGLLSARASGQEVPMSFQESVSRMSSCAKLMRDVAGNVPMFGDADDGHVFRLSYEDSFDSLRSTLHACSAVLDQTDIDVQDIDAQTLWLLNDGQIDQLRSSRANDVPMSDVALSDTGYFLLGHKLNTPEEIRLWADVGELGFLSIAAHGHADALSIYLAAGGEEILIDPGTYAYHTDKSWRDYFKGTSAHNTVCVDRVDQSVSGGNFMWTDHATVEVDNLVLGELKSTISAHHDGYARLDDPVIHSRTVNFDKENGLIEVLDLVNCSGTHTIDIHWHFAENLTVVPAADERSWTALGVSVCAGFSVESDRGAMELAIAYGEDDPPSGWVSRKFASKQASSTVRCTQKITGQTRFATKISVRITSQASPDGLR
;
A
#
# COMPACT_ATOMS: atom_id res chain seq x y z
N ALA A 1 15.77 -0.15 -16.12
CA ALA A 1 16.34 0.18 -14.80
C ALA A 1 15.18 0.49 -13.87
N ASN A 2 15.35 0.29 -12.57
CA ASN A 2 14.38 0.62 -11.54
C ASN A 2 14.55 2.10 -11.12
N ASN A 3 14.03 2.45 -9.93
CA ASN A 3 14.15 3.76 -9.29
C ASN A 3 15.58 4.36 -9.28
N HIS A 4 16.65 3.56 -9.30
CA HIS A 4 18.04 4.05 -9.27
C HIS A 4 18.37 4.96 -10.46
N LEU A 5 17.92 4.63 -11.67
CA LEU A 5 18.21 5.46 -12.86
C LEU A 5 17.51 6.82 -12.78
N ILE A 6 16.31 6.86 -12.19
CA ILE A 6 15.61 8.12 -11.90
C ILE A 6 16.41 8.94 -10.89
N GLY A 7 16.86 8.32 -9.79
CA GLY A 7 17.67 8.99 -8.77
C GLY A 7 19.00 9.52 -9.30
N GLU A 8 19.73 8.73 -10.10
CA GLU A 8 20.98 9.13 -10.75
C GLU A 8 20.77 10.31 -11.70
N ALA A 9 19.75 10.25 -12.56
CA ALA A 9 19.42 11.33 -13.49
C ALA A 9 18.97 12.60 -12.76
N ALA A 10 18.13 12.47 -11.74
CA ALA A 10 17.71 13.58 -10.90
C ALA A 10 18.92 14.25 -10.21
N GLY A 11 19.83 13.47 -9.63
CA GLY A 11 21.05 13.98 -9.01
C GLY A 11 21.93 14.76 -9.98
N VAL A 12 22.16 14.24 -11.20
CA VAL A 12 22.93 14.95 -12.24
C VAL A 12 22.21 16.22 -12.68
N PHE A 13 20.89 16.17 -12.86
CA PHE A 13 20.11 17.32 -13.28
C PHE A 13 20.14 18.44 -12.23
N VAL A 14 19.90 18.11 -10.96
CA VAL A 14 19.99 19.04 -9.82
C VAL A 14 21.38 19.68 -9.74
N ALA A 15 22.44 18.87 -9.80
CA ALA A 15 23.81 19.36 -9.80
C ALA A 15 24.09 20.31 -10.98
N ALA A 16 23.53 20.01 -12.16
CA ALA A 16 23.74 20.83 -13.35
C ALA A 16 22.94 22.13 -13.39
N CYS A 17 21.77 22.16 -12.77
CA CYS A 17 21.04 23.39 -12.51
C CYS A 17 21.77 24.26 -11.45
N THR A 18 22.37 23.64 -10.45
CA THR A 18 22.97 24.36 -9.29
C THR A 18 24.36 24.91 -9.59
N TRP A 19 25.19 24.17 -10.34
CA TRP A 19 26.59 24.50 -10.58
C TRP A 19 26.93 24.59 -12.09
N PRO A 20 26.41 25.59 -12.82
CA PRO A 20 26.52 25.69 -14.28
C PRO A 20 27.88 26.21 -14.77
N TYR A 21 28.97 25.99 -14.02
CA TYR A 21 30.29 26.57 -14.30
C TYR A 21 31.35 25.55 -14.75
N LEU A 22 31.05 24.25 -14.73
CA LEU A 22 31.97 23.22 -15.22
C LEU A 22 31.83 23.02 -16.75
N PRO A 23 32.87 22.52 -17.43
CA PRO A 23 32.74 22.10 -18.82
C PRO A 23 31.67 21.00 -18.96
N ASN A 24 30.86 21.07 -20.02
CA ASN A 24 29.81 20.11 -20.37
C ASN A 24 28.53 20.12 -19.50
N MET A 25 28.38 21.03 -18.52
CA MET A 25 27.20 21.03 -17.65
C MET A 25 25.88 21.16 -18.42
N ASP A 26 25.81 21.97 -19.48
CA ASP A 26 24.60 22.08 -20.30
C ASP A 26 24.25 20.78 -21.02
N ALA A 27 25.26 20.04 -21.51
CA ALA A 27 25.05 18.76 -22.14
C ALA A 27 24.55 17.71 -21.12
N TRP A 28 25.15 17.68 -19.93
CA TRP A 28 24.71 16.78 -18.85
C TRP A 28 23.32 17.14 -18.33
N LYS A 29 23.01 18.43 -18.19
CA LYS A 29 21.67 18.92 -17.82
C LYS A 29 20.63 18.45 -18.83
N ALA A 30 20.88 18.64 -20.12
CA ALA A 30 19.96 18.21 -21.18
C ALA A 30 19.77 16.69 -21.19
N GLN A 31 20.87 15.92 -21.11
CA GLN A 31 20.83 14.46 -21.08
C GLN A 31 20.11 13.94 -19.83
N ALA A 32 20.37 14.52 -18.66
CA ALA A 32 19.74 14.12 -17.41
C ALA A 32 18.24 14.42 -17.42
N LEU A 33 17.82 15.59 -17.94
CA LEU A 33 16.40 15.92 -18.09
C LEU A 33 15.70 14.97 -19.07
N GLU A 34 16.34 14.61 -20.18
CA GLU A 34 15.81 13.64 -21.13
C GLU A 34 15.62 12.26 -20.50
N ILE A 35 16.63 11.75 -19.78
CA ILE A 35 16.55 10.48 -19.07
C ILE A 35 15.44 10.54 -18.03
N LEU A 36 15.44 11.56 -17.17
CA LEU A 36 14.47 11.70 -16.10
C LEU A 36 13.04 11.77 -16.65
N THR A 37 12.80 12.55 -17.70
CA THR A 37 11.49 12.64 -18.37
C THR A 37 11.05 11.27 -18.91
N ARG A 38 11.94 10.58 -19.64
CA ARG A 38 11.62 9.29 -20.25
C ARG A 38 11.35 8.21 -19.20
N GLU A 39 12.16 8.16 -18.14
CA GLU A 39 12.03 7.13 -17.12
C GLU A 39 10.85 7.38 -16.19
N LEU A 40 10.50 8.64 -15.88
CA LEU A 40 9.25 8.95 -15.17
C LEU A 40 8.03 8.53 -15.99
N ASP A 41 7.99 8.85 -17.28
CA ASP A 41 6.88 8.44 -18.15
C ASP A 41 6.75 6.91 -18.26
N ARG A 42 7.89 6.20 -18.30
CA ARG A 42 7.93 4.73 -18.40
C ARG A 42 7.59 4.02 -17.08
N GLN A 43 8.01 4.59 -15.94
CA GLN A 43 7.91 3.95 -14.63
C GLN A 43 6.77 4.50 -13.77
N THR A 44 5.90 5.32 -14.35
CA THR A 44 4.63 5.74 -13.74
C THR A 44 3.49 5.20 -14.59
N THR A 45 2.65 4.36 -14.00
CA THR A 45 1.50 3.75 -14.70
C THR A 45 0.49 4.83 -15.11
N LYS A 46 -0.51 4.48 -15.94
CA LYS A 46 -1.56 5.45 -16.29
C LYS A 46 -2.43 5.80 -15.07
N ASP A 47 -2.49 4.90 -14.11
CA ASP A 47 -3.12 5.10 -12.80
C ASP A 47 -2.31 6.01 -11.87
N GLY A 48 -1.06 6.34 -12.24
CA GLY A 48 -0.19 7.24 -11.51
C GLY A 48 0.68 6.56 -10.45
N PHE A 49 0.50 5.27 -10.18
CA PHE A 49 1.35 4.53 -9.27
C PHE A 49 2.75 4.31 -9.90
N ASN A 50 3.77 4.17 -9.07
CA ASN A 50 5.10 3.81 -9.57
C ASN A 50 5.12 2.32 -9.97
N ALA A 51 5.85 1.99 -11.03
CA ALA A 51 5.83 0.63 -11.58
C ALA A 51 6.38 -0.45 -10.65
N GLU A 52 7.10 -0.09 -9.57
CA GLU A 52 7.57 -1.03 -8.52
C GLU A 52 6.47 -1.55 -7.61
N LEU A 53 5.26 -0.98 -7.68
CA LEU A 53 4.09 -1.42 -6.93
C LEU A 53 4.32 -1.43 -5.41
N THR A 54 5.15 -0.49 -4.93
CA THR A 54 5.35 -0.26 -3.50
C THR A 54 4.95 1.15 -3.12
N THR A 55 4.38 1.34 -1.93
CA THR A 55 4.02 2.67 -1.44
C THR A 55 5.25 3.54 -1.17
N ALA A 56 6.31 2.97 -0.58
CA ALA A 56 7.51 3.73 -0.23
C ALA A 56 8.30 4.16 -1.47
N TYR A 57 8.53 3.28 -2.47
CA TYR A 57 9.23 3.71 -3.68
C TYR A 57 8.37 4.60 -4.59
N HIS A 58 7.04 4.56 -4.48
CA HIS A 58 6.19 5.58 -5.10
C HIS A 58 6.51 6.98 -4.57
N GLU A 59 6.56 7.14 -3.25
CA GLU A 59 6.98 8.38 -2.62
C GLU A 59 8.40 8.76 -3.00
N PHE A 60 9.36 7.85 -2.87
CA PHE A 60 10.78 8.13 -3.13
C PHE A 60 11.04 8.61 -4.56
N VAL A 61 10.40 7.99 -5.57
CA VAL A 61 10.46 8.44 -6.96
C VAL A 61 9.78 9.79 -7.15
N MET A 62 8.66 10.03 -6.46
CA MET A 62 7.95 11.31 -6.49
C MET A 62 8.82 12.45 -5.95
N GLU A 63 9.59 12.21 -4.89
CA GLU A 63 10.51 13.20 -4.34
C GLU A 63 11.65 13.54 -5.33
N PHE A 64 12.22 12.54 -6.04
CA PHE A 64 13.21 12.83 -7.09
C PHE A 64 12.62 13.66 -8.22
N ALA A 65 11.38 13.38 -8.62
CA ALA A 65 10.69 14.16 -9.63
C ALA A 65 10.44 15.60 -9.17
N LEU A 66 10.04 15.78 -7.90
CA LEU A 66 9.90 17.09 -7.26
C LEU A 66 11.24 17.85 -7.23
N ALA A 67 12.35 17.20 -6.87
CA ALA A 67 13.69 17.79 -6.91
C ALA A 67 14.04 18.29 -8.32
N GLY A 68 13.65 17.52 -9.36
CA GLY A 68 13.75 17.93 -10.75
C GLY A 68 12.95 19.19 -11.05
N LEU A 69 11.66 19.24 -10.70
CA LEU A 69 10.80 20.42 -10.93
C LEU A 69 11.33 21.67 -10.22
N LEU A 70 11.72 21.54 -8.95
CA LEU A 70 12.27 22.65 -8.16
C LEU A 70 13.57 23.18 -8.77
N SER A 71 14.49 22.30 -9.17
CA SER A 71 15.76 22.67 -9.80
C SER A 71 15.59 23.33 -11.16
N ALA A 72 14.65 22.82 -11.96
CA ALA A 72 14.33 23.41 -13.25
C ALA A 72 13.79 24.83 -13.08
N ARG A 73 12.83 25.02 -12.18
CA ARG A 73 12.27 26.34 -11.85
C ARG A 73 13.34 27.32 -11.35
N ALA A 74 14.19 26.88 -10.42
CA ALA A 74 15.25 27.72 -9.84
C ALA A 74 16.30 28.16 -10.88
N SER A 75 16.53 27.35 -11.91
CA SER A 75 17.49 27.66 -13.00
C SER A 75 16.85 28.25 -14.26
N GLY A 76 15.53 28.44 -14.29
CA GLY A 76 14.80 28.90 -15.47
C GLY A 76 14.77 27.87 -16.62
N GLN A 77 15.02 26.59 -16.33
CA GLN A 77 14.95 25.50 -17.29
C GLN A 77 13.49 25.08 -17.48
N GLU A 78 13.04 25.02 -18.74
CA GLU A 78 11.72 24.46 -19.06
C GLU A 78 11.74 22.95 -18.92
N VAL A 79 10.65 22.41 -18.35
CA VAL A 79 10.44 20.97 -18.16
C VAL A 79 9.37 20.50 -19.15
N PRO A 80 9.57 19.37 -19.86
CA PRO A 80 8.57 18.80 -20.75
C PRO A 80 7.21 18.57 -20.08
N MET A 81 6.11 18.73 -20.83
CA MET A 81 4.75 18.54 -20.32
C MET A 81 4.54 17.12 -19.77
N SER A 82 5.07 16.09 -20.43
CA SER A 82 4.95 14.69 -20.00
C SER A 82 5.58 14.41 -18.63
N PHE A 83 6.63 15.14 -18.26
CA PHE A 83 7.20 15.08 -16.92
C PHE A 83 6.18 15.60 -15.90
N GLN A 84 5.64 16.81 -16.15
CA GLN A 84 4.66 17.45 -15.26
C GLN A 84 3.39 16.59 -15.13
N GLU A 85 2.91 16.02 -16.23
CA GLU A 85 1.79 15.08 -16.25
C GLU A 85 2.08 13.82 -15.43
N SER A 86 3.31 13.28 -15.49
CA SER A 86 3.69 12.12 -14.69
C SER A 86 3.67 12.45 -13.19
N VAL A 87 4.25 13.58 -12.77
CA VAL A 87 4.22 14.01 -11.36
C VAL A 87 2.80 14.32 -10.90
N SER A 88 1.96 14.89 -11.77
CA SER A 88 0.55 15.15 -11.51
C SER A 88 -0.24 13.85 -11.25
N ARG A 89 -0.03 12.81 -12.07
CA ARG A 89 -0.63 11.49 -11.86
C ARG A 89 -0.12 10.85 -10.57
N MET A 90 1.18 10.92 -10.30
CA MET A 90 1.76 10.42 -9.05
C MET A 90 1.15 11.10 -7.82
N SER A 91 1.04 12.43 -7.84
CA SER A 91 0.42 13.21 -6.75
C SER A 91 -1.04 12.81 -6.53
N SER A 92 -1.77 12.59 -7.63
CA SER A 92 -3.18 12.14 -7.57
C SER A 92 -3.29 10.75 -6.94
N CYS A 93 -2.37 9.84 -7.27
CA CYS A 93 -2.31 8.50 -6.72
C CYS A 93 -1.90 8.49 -5.24
N ALA A 94 -0.89 9.27 -4.85
CA ALA A 94 -0.48 9.48 -3.47
C ALA A 94 -1.61 10.02 -2.61
N LYS A 95 -2.35 11.01 -3.10
CA LYS A 95 -3.54 11.54 -2.43
C LYS A 95 -4.63 10.47 -2.28
N LEU A 96 -4.82 9.64 -3.31
CA LEU A 96 -5.80 8.55 -3.30
C LEU A 96 -5.46 7.48 -2.26
N MET A 97 -4.18 7.16 -2.05
CA MET A 97 -3.75 6.14 -1.06
C MET A 97 -4.05 6.52 0.38
N ARG A 98 -4.07 7.82 0.68
CA ARG A 98 -4.18 8.36 2.03
C ARG A 98 -5.62 8.28 2.55
N ASP A 99 -5.76 7.82 3.79
CA ASP A 99 -7.01 7.92 4.55
C ASP A 99 -7.16 9.29 5.24
N VAL A 100 -8.27 9.49 5.95
CA VAL A 100 -8.55 10.74 6.68
C VAL A 100 -7.58 11.07 7.82
N ALA A 101 -6.79 10.11 8.30
CA ALA A 101 -5.72 10.33 9.28
C ALA A 101 -4.33 10.46 8.64
N GLY A 102 -4.24 10.26 7.32
CA GLY A 102 -2.99 10.30 6.57
C GLY A 102 -2.26 8.96 6.46
N ASN A 103 -2.84 7.86 6.95
CA ASN A 103 -2.26 6.53 6.79
C ASN A 103 -2.31 6.09 5.33
N VAL A 104 -1.37 5.24 4.95
CA VAL A 104 -1.29 4.61 3.63
C VAL A 104 -1.03 3.11 3.78
N PRO A 105 -1.54 2.26 2.86
CA PRO A 105 -1.17 0.85 2.84
C PRO A 105 0.34 0.69 2.63
N MET A 106 0.98 -0.24 3.33
CA MET A 106 2.43 -0.48 3.21
C MET A 106 2.73 -1.56 2.16
N PHE A 107 2.26 -1.37 0.92
CA PHE A 107 2.50 -2.33 -0.15
C PHE A 107 3.99 -2.49 -0.45
N GLY A 108 4.44 -3.75 -0.52
CA GLY A 108 5.80 -4.13 -0.88
C GLY A 108 6.88 -3.62 0.06
N ASP A 109 8.09 -3.47 -0.48
CA ASP A 109 9.23 -3.06 0.31
C ASP A 109 9.31 -1.55 0.60
N ALA A 110 9.90 -1.21 1.75
CA ALA A 110 10.27 0.11 2.20
C ALA A 110 11.62 0.05 2.94
N ASP A 111 12.45 1.09 2.77
CA ASP A 111 13.79 1.19 3.37
C ASP A 111 14.05 2.48 4.14
N ASP A 112 13.00 3.27 4.42
CA ASP A 112 13.06 4.62 4.99
C ASP A 112 13.97 5.59 4.20
N GLY A 113 14.17 5.33 2.91
CA GLY A 113 14.89 6.22 2.00
C GLY A 113 14.10 7.51 1.74
N HIS A 114 14.77 8.65 1.91
CA HIS A 114 14.21 9.97 1.61
C HIS A 114 15.18 10.77 0.75
N VAL A 115 14.65 11.46 -0.27
CA VAL A 115 15.38 12.50 -1.01
C VAL A 115 15.40 13.78 -0.18
N PHE A 116 14.26 14.13 0.44
CA PHE A 116 14.14 15.27 1.33
C PHE A 116 13.93 14.81 2.77
N ARG A 117 14.89 15.13 3.65
CA ARG A 117 14.73 14.93 5.09
C ARG A 117 15.05 16.22 5.83
N LEU A 118 14.11 17.17 5.75
CA LEU A 118 14.27 18.52 6.31
C LEU A 118 13.54 18.70 7.65
N SER A 119 12.92 17.64 8.18
CA SER A 119 12.38 17.57 9.53
C SER A 119 12.83 16.28 10.23
N TYR A 120 13.01 16.38 11.55
CA TYR A 120 13.30 15.24 12.44
C TYR A 120 12.22 15.09 13.52
N GLU A 121 11.10 15.79 13.38
CA GLU A 121 9.98 15.66 14.31
C GLU A 121 9.30 14.30 14.16
N ASP A 122 8.78 13.75 15.26
CA ASP A 122 8.09 12.46 15.24
C ASP A 122 6.80 12.50 14.40
N SER A 123 6.21 13.69 14.24
CA SER A 123 5.04 13.97 13.39
C SER A 123 5.39 14.25 11.93
N PHE A 124 6.65 14.00 11.51
CA PHE A 124 7.05 14.21 10.13
C PHE A 124 6.37 13.20 9.21
N ASP A 125 5.60 13.73 8.25
CA ASP A 125 4.88 13.00 7.24
C ASP A 125 5.42 13.42 5.87
N SER A 126 6.41 12.66 5.40
CA SER A 126 7.16 12.96 4.19
C SER A 126 6.26 12.97 2.95
N LEU A 127 5.30 12.04 2.86
CA LEU A 127 4.37 11.98 1.75
C LEU A 127 3.47 13.23 1.71
N ARG A 128 3.03 13.73 2.86
CA ARG A 128 2.22 14.96 2.94
C ARG A 128 3.04 16.16 2.49
N SER A 129 4.26 16.30 2.97
CA SER A 129 5.15 17.38 2.57
C SER A 129 5.39 17.37 1.05
N THR A 130 5.63 16.18 0.50
CA THR A 130 5.89 15.97 -0.94
C THR A 130 4.65 16.26 -1.78
N LEU A 131 3.46 15.84 -1.34
CA LEU A 131 2.18 16.18 -1.95
C LEU A 131 1.94 17.70 -1.98
N HIS A 132 2.13 18.37 -0.84
CA HIS A 132 1.98 19.82 -0.73
C HIS A 132 2.94 20.56 -1.68
N ALA A 133 4.20 20.14 -1.71
CA ALA A 133 5.21 20.73 -2.57
C ALA A 133 4.92 20.51 -4.06
N CYS A 134 4.54 19.29 -4.46
CA CYS A 134 4.14 19.01 -5.84
C CYS A 134 2.91 19.82 -6.26
N SER A 135 1.89 19.89 -5.40
CA SER A 135 0.68 20.67 -5.67
C SER A 135 0.99 22.15 -5.92
N ALA A 136 1.85 22.75 -5.08
CA ALA A 136 2.24 24.15 -5.22
C ALA A 136 3.22 24.42 -6.37
N VAL A 137 3.97 23.41 -6.83
CA VAL A 137 4.88 23.55 -7.97
C VAL A 137 4.15 23.36 -9.30
N LEU A 138 3.11 22.53 -9.33
CA LEU A 138 2.30 22.22 -10.51
C LEU A 138 1.01 23.05 -10.61
N ASP A 139 0.82 24.04 -9.73
CA ASP A 139 -0.38 24.86 -9.64
C ASP A 139 -1.69 24.05 -9.50
N GLN A 140 -1.62 22.89 -8.82
CA GLN A 140 -2.78 22.10 -8.45
C GLN A 140 -3.41 22.67 -7.19
N THR A 141 -4.73 22.79 -7.17
CA THR A 141 -5.49 23.46 -6.09
C THR A 141 -6.57 22.58 -5.49
N ASP A 142 -6.41 21.27 -5.58
CA ASP A 142 -7.44 20.29 -5.17
C ASP A 142 -7.09 19.57 -3.87
N ILE A 143 -6.16 20.09 -3.07
CA ILE A 143 -5.79 19.54 -1.76
C ILE A 143 -6.20 20.48 -0.63
N ASP A 144 -6.64 19.90 0.49
CA ASP A 144 -6.88 20.64 1.72
C ASP A 144 -5.60 20.75 2.54
N VAL A 145 -5.18 21.99 2.77
CA VAL A 145 -3.96 22.31 3.50
C VAL A 145 -4.35 23.05 4.76
N GLN A 146 -4.42 22.32 5.87
CA GLN A 146 -4.67 22.89 7.19
C GLN A 146 -3.37 23.30 7.89
N ASP A 147 -2.28 22.56 7.63
CA ASP A 147 -0.97 22.79 8.21
C ASP A 147 0.13 22.62 7.15
N ILE A 148 1.19 23.41 7.28
CA ILE A 148 2.34 23.39 6.38
C ILE A 148 3.58 23.15 7.24
N ASP A 149 4.18 21.98 7.06
CA ASP A 149 5.37 21.57 7.81
C ASP A 149 6.67 22.25 7.34
N ALA A 150 7.71 22.06 8.15
CA ALA A 150 9.03 22.62 7.92
C ALA A 150 9.60 22.23 6.54
N GLN A 151 9.43 20.97 6.10
CA GLN A 151 9.93 20.53 4.80
C GLN A 151 9.26 21.31 3.66
N THR A 152 7.94 21.41 3.69
CA THR A 152 7.19 22.19 2.69
C THR A 152 7.62 23.66 2.69
N LEU A 153 7.83 24.26 3.86
CA LEU A 153 8.31 25.64 4.00
C LEU A 153 9.73 25.85 3.44
N TRP A 154 10.62 24.86 3.60
CA TRP A 154 11.98 24.95 3.05
C TRP A 154 12.03 24.78 1.54
N LEU A 155 11.11 24.01 0.96
CA LEU A 155 11.11 23.68 -0.47
C LEU A 155 10.39 24.74 -1.34
N LEU A 156 9.49 25.52 -0.77
CA LEU A 156 8.64 26.47 -1.49
C LEU A 156 8.96 27.93 -1.14
N ASN A 157 8.67 28.85 -2.08
CA ASN A 157 8.72 30.29 -1.79
C ASN A 157 7.40 30.83 -1.23
N ASP A 158 7.42 32.05 -0.68
CA ASP A 158 6.25 32.69 -0.05
C ASP A 158 5.00 32.69 -0.93
N GLY A 159 5.14 32.96 -2.24
CA GLY A 159 4.00 32.98 -3.16
C GLY A 159 3.34 31.61 -3.34
N GLN A 160 4.16 30.55 -3.41
CA GLN A 160 3.68 29.17 -3.48
C GLN A 160 3.02 28.73 -2.17
N ILE A 161 3.59 29.15 -1.04
CA ILE A 161 3.00 28.89 0.28
C ILE A 161 1.63 29.58 0.42
N ASP A 162 1.51 30.83 -0.04
CA ASP A 162 0.24 31.56 0.00
C ASP A 162 -0.82 30.92 -0.91
N GLN A 163 -0.43 30.47 -2.11
CA GLN A 163 -1.30 29.70 -3.00
C GLN A 163 -1.76 28.41 -2.33
N LEU A 164 -0.83 27.65 -1.75
CA LEU A 164 -1.12 26.40 -1.05
C LEU A 164 -2.09 26.60 0.11
N ARG A 165 -1.92 27.64 0.94
CA ARG A 165 -2.85 27.99 2.03
C ARG A 165 -4.25 28.34 1.54
N SER A 166 -4.36 28.86 0.32
CA SER A 166 -5.64 29.19 -0.33
C SER A 166 -6.29 28.01 -1.05
N SER A 167 -5.55 26.91 -1.28
CA SER A 167 -6.05 25.68 -1.90
C SER A 167 -7.11 25.02 -1.04
N ARG A 168 -8.14 24.47 -1.68
CA ARG A 168 -9.18 23.69 -1.02
C ARG A 168 -9.48 22.46 -1.86
N ALA A 169 -9.63 21.32 -1.23
CA ALA A 169 -10.11 20.15 -1.94
C ALA A 169 -11.51 20.41 -2.48
N ASN A 170 -11.81 19.80 -3.62
CA ASN A 170 -13.17 19.78 -4.11
C ASN A 170 -13.99 18.82 -3.21
N ASP A 171 -15.15 19.28 -2.73
CA ASP A 171 -16.14 18.49 -1.96
C ASP A 171 -16.82 17.37 -2.79
N VAL A 172 -16.16 16.85 -3.82
CA VAL A 172 -16.70 15.76 -4.64
C VAL A 172 -16.60 14.47 -3.83
N PRO A 173 -17.73 13.80 -3.51
CA PRO A 173 -17.70 12.54 -2.82
C PRO A 173 -16.86 11.53 -3.60
N MET A 174 -15.84 10.97 -2.95
CA MET A 174 -15.00 9.96 -3.57
C MET A 174 -15.73 8.60 -3.52
N SER A 175 -15.73 7.90 -4.65
CA SER A 175 -16.30 6.55 -4.80
C SER A 175 -15.20 5.51 -4.89
N ASP A 176 -15.57 4.26 -5.19
CA ASP A 176 -14.60 3.24 -5.54
C ASP A 176 -13.68 3.70 -6.68
N VAL A 177 -12.44 3.22 -6.64
CA VAL A 177 -11.44 3.49 -7.67
C VAL A 177 -10.79 2.17 -8.10
N ALA A 178 -10.74 1.97 -9.42
CA ALA A 178 -10.02 0.87 -10.04
C ALA A 178 -8.71 1.39 -10.64
N LEU A 179 -7.57 1.03 -10.04
CA LEU A 179 -6.26 1.23 -10.64
C LEU A 179 -5.93 -0.04 -11.45
N SER A 180 -6.46 -0.09 -12.67
CA SER A 180 -6.46 -1.31 -13.49
C SER A 180 -5.08 -1.66 -14.09
N ASP A 181 -4.21 -0.68 -14.30
CA ASP A 181 -2.83 -0.91 -14.75
C ASP A 181 -1.98 -1.53 -13.62
N THR A 182 -2.28 -1.25 -12.35
CA THR A 182 -1.55 -1.83 -11.20
C THR A 182 -2.23 -3.04 -10.59
N GLY A 183 -3.54 -3.18 -10.78
CA GLY A 183 -4.37 -4.19 -10.13
C GLY A 183 -4.72 -3.86 -8.67
N TYR A 184 -4.65 -2.58 -8.28
CA TYR A 184 -5.11 -2.14 -6.96
C TYR A 184 -6.53 -1.58 -7.06
N PHE A 185 -7.42 -2.06 -6.19
CA PHE A 185 -8.82 -1.63 -6.18
C PHE A 185 -9.19 -1.07 -4.82
N LEU A 186 -9.60 0.19 -4.80
CA LEU A 186 -10.17 0.85 -3.64
C LEU A 186 -11.68 0.66 -3.63
N LEU A 187 -12.18 -0.08 -2.64
CA LEU A 187 -13.60 -0.18 -2.34
C LEU A 187 -13.90 0.70 -1.11
N GLY A 188 -14.76 1.70 -1.30
CA GLY A 188 -14.94 2.78 -0.32
C GLY A 188 -16.39 3.04 0.06
N HIS A 189 -16.59 3.40 1.34
CA HIS A 189 -17.82 4.00 1.84
C HIS A 189 -17.50 5.32 2.53
N LYS A 190 -18.14 6.42 2.11
CA LYS A 190 -17.91 7.77 2.64
C LYS A 190 -16.42 8.15 2.71
N LEU A 191 -15.69 7.85 1.63
CA LEU A 191 -14.27 8.17 1.54
C LEU A 191 -14.04 9.66 1.78
N ASN A 192 -12.92 9.98 2.44
CA ASN A 192 -12.56 11.34 2.87
C ASN A 192 -13.50 11.99 3.91
N THR A 193 -14.33 11.21 4.63
CA THR A 193 -15.10 11.71 5.79
C THR A 193 -14.70 10.97 7.07
N PRO A 194 -15.01 11.50 8.27
CA PRO A 194 -14.76 10.79 9.53
C PRO A 194 -15.43 9.42 9.65
N GLU A 195 -16.43 9.13 8.81
CA GLU A 195 -17.11 7.85 8.71
C GLU A 195 -16.57 6.94 7.58
N GLU A 196 -15.40 7.27 7.04
CA GLU A 196 -14.75 6.52 5.96
C GLU A 196 -14.56 5.06 6.34
N ILE A 197 -14.91 4.15 5.44
CA ILE A 197 -14.42 2.77 5.41
C ILE A 197 -13.70 2.58 4.09
N ARG A 198 -12.42 2.21 4.18
CA ARG A 198 -11.49 2.11 3.07
C ARG A 198 -10.91 0.71 3.01
N LEU A 199 -11.23 -0.02 1.94
CA LEU A 199 -10.66 -1.33 1.66
C LEU A 199 -9.85 -1.27 0.37
N TRP A 200 -8.57 -1.63 0.45
CA TRP A 200 -7.77 -1.90 -0.74
C TRP A 200 -7.70 -3.40 -0.96
N ALA A 201 -7.96 -3.84 -2.19
CA ALA A 201 -7.75 -5.20 -2.64
C ALA A 201 -6.60 -5.24 -3.64
N ASP A 202 -5.64 -6.13 -3.41
CA ASP A 202 -4.53 -6.39 -4.31
C ASP A 202 -4.84 -7.57 -5.22
N VAL A 203 -5.04 -7.28 -6.51
CA VAL A 203 -5.14 -8.28 -7.57
C VAL A 203 -4.13 -7.98 -8.69
N GLY A 204 -3.05 -7.30 -8.33
CA GLY A 204 -1.99 -6.86 -9.23
C GLY A 204 -0.97 -7.93 -9.57
N GLU A 205 -0.02 -7.54 -10.41
CA GLU A 205 1.21 -8.31 -10.60
C GLU A 205 2.09 -8.19 -9.36
N LEU A 206 2.98 -9.17 -9.15
CA LEU A 206 3.90 -9.23 -8.01
C LEU A 206 4.77 -7.97 -7.84
N GLY A 207 5.12 -7.30 -8.93
CA GLY A 207 6.00 -6.14 -8.92
C GLY A 207 6.66 -5.87 -10.27
N PHE A 208 7.59 -4.91 -10.30
CA PHE A 208 8.17 -4.45 -11.56
C PHE A 208 9.12 -5.46 -12.22
N LEU A 209 8.84 -5.75 -13.51
CA LEU A 209 9.66 -6.59 -14.38
C LEU A 209 9.84 -8.01 -13.83
N SER A 210 10.63 -8.83 -14.53
CA SER A 210 10.83 -10.25 -14.18
C SER A 210 11.47 -10.50 -12.82
N ILE A 211 12.11 -9.49 -12.21
CA ILE A 211 12.75 -9.65 -10.90
C ILE A 211 11.80 -9.33 -9.74
N ALA A 212 10.79 -8.47 -9.97
CA ALA A 212 9.86 -7.96 -8.96
C ALA A 212 10.55 -7.64 -7.62
N ALA A 213 11.65 -6.89 -7.68
CA ALA A 213 12.65 -6.83 -6.61
C ALA A 213 12.05 -6.51 -5.23
N HIS A 214 11.06 -5.62 -5.22
CA HIS A 214 10.43 -5.06 -4.03
C HIS A 214 9.01 -5.58 -3.77
N GLY A 215 8.52 -6.48 -4.62
CA GLY A 215 7.22 -7.12 -4.48
C GLY A 215 7.19 -8.17 -3.38
N HIS A 216 6.02 -8.41 -2.78
CA HIS A 216 5.80 -9.43 -1.75
C HIS A 216 4.96 -10.59 -2.31
N ALA A 217 4.91 -11.76 -1.65
CA ALA A 217 4.04 -12.86 -2.06
C ALA A 217 2.62 -12.69 -1.48
N ASP A 218 1.97 -11.59 -1.84
CA ASP A 218 0.77 -11.01 -1.22
C ASP A 218 -0.46 -11.00 -2.14
N ALA A 219 -0.47 -11.80 -3.21
CA ALA A 219 -1.59 -11.81 -4.14
C ALA A 219 -2.93 -12.10 -3.42
N LEU A 220 -3.95 -11.35 -3.81
CA LEU A 220 -5.29 -11.35 -3.22
C LEU A 220 -5.34 -10.86 -1.76
N SER A 221 -4.28 -10.22 -1.26
CA SER A 221 -4.28 -9.56 0.05
C SER A 221 -5.24 -8.37 0.07
N ILE A 222 -5.71 -8.02 1.27
CA ILE A 222 -6.51 -6.83 1.50
C ILE A 222 -5.92 -5.96 2.61
N TYR A 223 -6.10 -4.65 2.49
CA TYR A 223 -5.91 -3.67 3.54
C TYR A 223 -7.27 -3.06 3.90
N LEU A 224 -7.48 -2.77 5.18
CA LEU A 224 -8.74 -2.20 5.67
C LEU A 224 -8.48 -1.15 6.75
N ALA A 225 -9.02 0.04 6.56
CA ALA A 225 -9.04 1.11 7.56
C ALA A 225 -10.46 1.69 7.70
N ALA A 226 -10.78 2.24 8.86
CA ALA A 226 -12.04 2.93 9.08
C ALA A 226 -11.88 4.12 10.03
N GLY A 227 -12.49 5.26 9.69
CA GLY A 227 -12.43 6.48 10.49
C GLY A 227 -11.01 6.96 10.81
N GLY A 228 -10.05 6.71 9.92
CA GLY A 228 -8.63 7.04 10.11
C GLY A 228 -7.86 6.10 11.04
N GLU A 229 -8.43 4.96 11.44
CA GLU A 229 -7.74 3.91 12.19
C GLU A 229 -7.57 2.66 11.31
N GLU A 230 -6.34 2.19 11.15
CA GLU A 230 -6.01 0.96 10.42
C GLU A 230 -6.54 -0.28 11.16
N ILE A 231 -7.12 -1.22 10.41
CA ILE A 231 -7.66 -2.48 10.94
C ILE A 231 -6.83 -3.67 10.47
N LEU A 232 -6.82 -3.90 9.15
CA LEU A 232 -5.99 -4.91 8.51
C LEU A 232 -4.86 -4.21 7.76
N ILE A 233 -3.64 -4.59 8.07
CA ILE A 233 -2.43 -3.95 7.55
C ILE A 233 -1.57 -4.94 6.78
N ASP A 234 -0.70 -4.41 5.94
CA ASP A 234 0.51 -5.12 5.56
C ASP A 234 1.54 -5.02 6.70
N PRO A 235 2.23 -6.10 7.10
CA PRO A 235 3.27 -6.03 8.12
C PRO A 235 4.52 -5.22 7.76
N GLY A 236 4.74 -4.89 6.49
CA GLY A 236 5.89 -4.13 6.01
C GLY A 236 7.14 -4.97 5.79
N THR A 237 8.31 -4.34 5.75
CA THR A 237 9.54 -4.97 5.20
C THR A 237 10.49 -5.55 6.25
N TYR A 238 10.50 -4.95 7.44
CA TYR A 238 11.55 -5.08 8.44
C TYR A 238 12.94 -4.73 7.92
N ALA A 239 13.66 -5.67 7.31
CA ALA A 239 15.01 -5.43 6.84
C ALA A 239 15.44 -6.44 5.77
N TYR A 240 16.31 -5.99 4.87
CA TYR A 240 16.80 -6.84 3.79
C TYR A 240 17.90 -7.81 4.22
N HIS A 241 18.86 -7.34 5.02
CA HIS A 241 20.09 -8.08 5.34
C HIS A 241 20.17 -8.43 6.82
N THR A 242 19.13 -9.08 7.33
CA THR A 242 19.04 -9.61 8.71
C THR A 242 19.01 -11.15 8.70
N ASP A 243 18.56 -11.77 9.79
CA ASP A 243 18.25 -13.21 9.77
C ASP A 243 17.27 -13.50 8.64
N LYS A 244 17.59 -14.51 7.83
CA LYS A 244 16.83 -14.89 6.65
C LYS A 244 15.37 -15.19 7.00
N SER A 245 15.11 -15.76 8.18
CA SER A 245 13.75 -16.09 8.63
C SER A 245 12.83 -14.87 8.67
N TRP A 246 13.33 -13.70 9.07
CA TRP A 246 12.54 -12.48 9.12
C TRP A 246 12.24 -11.95 7.72
N ARG A 247 13.24 -11.91 6.84
CA ARG A 247 13.01 -11.46 5.46
C ARG A 247 12.08 -12.41 4.71
N ASP A 248 12.23 -13.71 4.92
CA ASP A 248 11.34 -14.72 4.36
C ASP A 248 9.90 -14.54 4.87
N TYR A 249 9.71 -14.27 6.17
CA TYR A 249 8.40 -14.00 6.74
C TYR A 249 7.76 -12.73 6.17
N PHE A 250 8.41 -11.57 6.30
CA PHE A 250 7.83 -10.28 5.91
C PHE A 250 7.56 -10.15 4.42
N LYS A 251 8.24 -10.93 3.58
CA LYS A 251 8.03 -10.96 2.12
C LYS A 251 7.10 -12.10 1.68
N GLY A 252 6.81 -13.04 2.59
CA GLY A 252 6.16 -14.31 2.30
C GLY A 252 4.66 -14.27 2.59
N THR A 253 3.91 -15.20 1.99
CA THR A 253 2.45 -15.21 2.00
C THR A 253 1.85 -15.29 3.40
N SER A 254 2.55 -15.92 4.36
CA SER A 254 2.09 -16.00 5.76
C SER A 254 2.05 -14.66 6.49
N ALA A 255 2.65 -13.61 5.92
CA ALA A 255 2.61 -12.24 6.45
C ALA A 255 1.51 -11.38 5.81
N HIS A 256 0.69 -11.89 4.88
CA HIS A 256 -0.31 -11.07 4.21
C HIS A 256 -1.73 -11.58 4.46
N ASN A 257 -2.71 -10.68 4.31
CA ASN A 257 -4.12 -10.96 4.58
C ASN A 257 -4.74 -11.84 3.49
N THR A 258 -4.21 -13.04 3.25
CA THR A 258 -4.53 -13.94 2.14
C THR A 258 -4.42 -15.42 2.56
N VAL A 259 -4.57 -16.34 1.60
CA VAL A 259 -4.49 -17.78 1.81
C VAL A 259 -3.08 -18.30 1.56
N CYS A 260 -2.56 -19.06 2.53
CA CYS A 260 -1.35 -19.85 2.45
C CYS A 260 -1.69 -21.36 2.32
N VAL A 261 -1.08 -22.04 1.35
CA VAL A 261 -1.27 -23.49 1.11
C VAL A 261 0.01 -24.21 1.54
N ASP A 262 -0.13 -25.21 2.41
CA ASP A 262 0.96 -26.05 2.93
C ASP A 262 2.17 -25.28 3.47
N ARG A 263 1.94 -24.07 3.99
CA ARG A 263 2.97 -23.17 4.53
C ARG A 263 4.06 -22.81 3.51
N VAL A 264 3.72 -22.78 2.22
CA VAL A 264 4.59 -22.26 1.17
C VAL A 264 4.01 -20.96 0.60
N ASP A 265 4.89 -20.15 0.03
CA ASP A 265 4.51 -18.87 -0.57
C ASP A 265 3.82 -19.04 -1.93
N GLN A 266 3.00 -18.06 -2.32
CA GLN A 266 2.34 -18.01 -3.63
C GLN A 266 3.36 -17.83 -4.77
N SER A 267 4.45 -17.10 -4.51
CA SER A 267 5.58 -16.87 -5.41
C SER A 267 6.88 -17.47 -4.85
N VAL A 268 7.88 -17.75 -5.68
CA VAL A 268 9.14 -18.38 -5.23
C VAL A 268 10.27 -17.36 -5.16
N SER A 269 10.75 -17.09 -3.94
CA SER A 269 11.85 -16.16 -3.71
C SER A 269 13.18 -16.73 -4.23
N GLY A 270 13.88 -15.94 -5.04
CA GLY A 270 15.26 -16.16 -5.48
C GLY A 270 16.31 -15.46 -4.61
N GLY A 271 15.87 -14.76 -3.56
CA GLY A 271 16.70 -13.94 -2.68
C GLY A 271 16.01 -12.63 -2.30
N ASN A 272 16.74 -11.75 -1.61
CA ASN A 272 16.16 -10.54 -1.00
C ASN A 272 15.41 -9.65 -2.00
N PHE A 273 15.94 -9.54 -3.23
CA PHE A 273 15.48 -8.63 -4.28
C PHE A 273 15.15 -9.35 -5.59
N MET A 274 14.73 -10.62 -5.51
CA MET A 274 14.44 -11.42 -6.69
C MET A 274 13.37 -12.47 -6.42
N TRP A 275 12.45 -12.60 -7.36
CA TRP A 275 11.52 -13.72 -7.46
C TRP A 275 11.84 -14.54 -8.71
N THR A 276 11.89 -15.86 -8.58
CA THR A 276 12.17 -16.78 -9.68
C THR A 276 10.91 -17.35 -10.33
N ASP A 277 9.79 -17.32 -9.60
CA ASP A 277 8.48 -17.75 -10.07
C ASP A 277 7.42 -16.85 -9.44
N HIS A 278 6.47 -16.37 -10.24
CA HIS A 278 5.50 -15.34 -9.85
C HIS A 278 4.11 -15.95 -9.93
N ALA A 279 3.30 -15.80 -8.88
CA ALA A 279 1.87 -16.01 -8.99
C ALA A 279 1.30 -15.00 -10.01
N THR A 280 0.56 -15.50 -11.00
CA THR A 280 -0.19 -14.66 -11.94
C THR A 280 -1.61 -14.53 -11.45
N VAL A 281 -2.11 -13.30 -11.37
CA VAL A 281 -3.48 -13.00 -10.94
C VAL A 281 -4.35 -12.69 -12.17
N GLU A 282 -5.54 -13.26 -12.21
CA GLU A 282 -6.57 -12.93 -13.20
C GLU A 282 -7.84 -12.44 -12.50
N VAL A 283 -8.37 -11.30 -12.95
CA VAL A 283 -9.62 -10.73 -12.43
C VAL A 283 -10.81 -11.42 -13.12
N ASP A 284 -11.61 -12.14 -12.34
CA ASP A 284 -12.80 -12.85 -12.81
C ASP A 284 -14.02 -11.94 -12.94
N ASN A 285 -14.19 -11.02 -11.98
CA ASN A 285 -15.36 -10.15 -11.93
C ASN A 285 -15.05 -8.86 -11.16
N LEU A 286 -15.52 -7.73 -11.68
CA LEU A 286 -15.45 -6.44 -11.04
C LEU A 286 -16.78 -5.70 -11.19
N VAL A 287 -17.40 -5.38 -10.06
CA VAL A 287 -18.61 -4.59 -9.97
C VAL A 287 -18.38 -3.49 -8.94
N LEU A 288 -18.34 -2.25 -9.40
CA LEU A 288 -18.23 -1.07 -8.52
C LEU A 288 -19.59 -0.38 -8.46
N GLY A 289 -20.09 -0.14 -7.26
CA GLY A 289 -21.43 0.43 -7.07
C GLY A 289 -21.53 1.27 -5.80
N GLU A 290 -22.53 2.16 -5.76
CA GLU A 290 -22.72 3.08 -4.64
C GLU A 290 -23.07 2.35 -3.32
N LEU A 291 -23.87 1.28 -3.42
CA LEU A 291 -24.33 0.51 -2.26
C LEU A 291 -23.55 -0.79 -2.05
N LYS A 292 -23.08 -1.39 -3.14
CA LYS A 292 -22.39 -2.67 -3.14
C LYS A 292 -21.28 -2.69 -4.17
N SER A 293 -20.16 -3.27 -3.80
CA SER A 293 -19.04 -3.51 -4.70
C SER A 293 -18.52 -4.93 -4.53
N THR A 294 -18.07 -5.52 -5.62
CA THR A 294 -17.53 -6.88 -5.67
C THR A 294 -16.28 -6.87 -6.52
N ILE A 295 -15.23 -7.48 -6.02
CA ILE A 295 -14.07 -7.89 -6.81
C ILE A 295 -13.86 -9.39 -6.62
N SER A 296 -13.61 -10.10 -7.71
CA SER A 296 -13.26 -11.52 -7.71
C SER A 296 -12.05 -11.73 -8.60
N ALA A 297 -11.07 -12.44 -8.09
CA ALA A 297 -9.87 -12.79 -8.82
C ALA A 297 -9.32 -14.13 -8.34
N HIS A 298 -8.49 -14.75 -9.14
CA HIS A 298 -7.78 -15.96 -8.79
C HIS A 298 -6.31 -15.86 -9.17
N HIS A 299 -5.49 -16.69 -8.53
CA HIS A 299 -4.08 -16.80 -8.89
C HIS A 299 -3.64 -18.25 -9.04
N ASP A 300 -2.59 -18.45 -9.85
CA ASP A 300 -2.05 -19.77 -10.18
C ASP A 300 -0.78 -20.13 -9.39
N GLY A 301 -0.33 -19.28 -8.45
CA GLY A 301 0.91 -19.48 -7.70
C GLY A 301 1.13 -20.91 -7.17
N TYR A 302 0.10 -21.58 -6.64
CA TYR A 302 0.21 -22.95 -6.11
C TYR A 302 0.01 -24.06 -7.16
N ALA A 303 -0.21 -23.73 -8.44
CA ALA A 303 -0.32 -24.70 -9.52
C ALA A 303 0.98 -25.48 -9.78
N ARG A 304 2.10 -24.97 -9.24
CA ARG A 304 3.43 -25.60 -9.28
C ARG A 304 3.61 -26.77 -8.30
N LEU A 305 2.68 -26.94 -7.34
CA LEU A 305 2.73 -28.06 -6.38
C LEU A 305 2.47 -29.40 -7.08
N ASP A 306 2.90 -30.50 -6.47
CA ASP A 306 2.69 -31.87 -7.00
C ASP A 306 1.20 -32.18 -7.21
N ASP A 307 0.34 -31.71 -6.30
CA ASP A 307 -1.09 -31.56 -6.55
C ASP A 307 -1.39 -30.06 -6.75
N PRO A 308 -1.62 -29.61 -8.00
CA PRO A 308 -1.83 -28.21 -8.31
C PRO A 308 -3.04 -27.63 -7.57
N VAL A 309 -2.86 -26.46 -6.97
CA VAL A 309 -3.92 -25.73 -6.27
C VAL A 309 -4.17 -24.38 -6.92
N ILE A 310 -5.44 -24.04 -7.12
CA ILE A 310 -5.88 -22.69 -7.50
C ILE A 310 -6.61 -22.06 -6.31
N HIS A 311 -6.24 -20.82 -6.00
CA HIS A 311 -6.89 -20.00 -5.00
C HIS A 311 -7.61 -18.84 -5.68
N SER A 312 -8.91 -18.74 -5.44
CA SER A 312 -9.74 -17.62 -5.86
C SER A 312 -10.27 -16.89 -4.64
N ARG A 313 -10.33 -15.57 -4.70
CA ARG A 313 -10.92 -14.72 -3.67
C ARG A 313 -11.98 -13.82 -4.28
N THR A 314 -13.13 -13.75 -3.61
CA THR A 314 -14.15 -12.72 -3.85
C THR A 314 -14.29 -11.84 -2.62
N VAL A 315 -14.15 -10.53 -2.79
CA VAL A 315 -14.46 -9.53 -1.76
C VAL A 315 -15.75 -8.83 -2.14
N ASN A 316 -16.79 -9.00 -1.33
CA ASN A 316 -18.05 -8.28 -1.42
C ASN A 316 -18.11 -7.22 -0.32
N PHE A 317 -18.33 -5.96 -0.69
CA PHE A 317 -18.54 -4.88 0.26
C PHE A 317 -19.97 -4.37 0.19
N ASP A 318 -20.77 -4.68 1.21
CA ASP A 318 -22.09 -4.08 1.45
C ASP A 318 -21.90 -2.78 2.25
N LYS A 319 -21.85 -1.67 1.51
CA LYS A 319 -21.51 -0.34 2.04
C LYS A 319 -22.60 0.23 2.92
N GLU A 320 -23.86 -0.12 2.64
CA GLU A 320 -25.01 0.32 3.43
C GLU A 320 -24.94 -0.21 4.87
N ASN A 321 -24.44 -1.44 5.03
CA ASN A 321 -24.39 -2.12 6.31
C ASN A 321 -22.98 -2.16 6.93
N GLY A 322 -21.96 -1.61 6.26
CA GLY A 322 -20.57 -1.70 6.72
C GLY A 322 -20.08 -3.15 6.85
N LEU A 323 -20.57 -4.04 5.99
CA LEU A 323 -20.30 -5.47 6.01
C LEU A 323 -19.45 -5.86 4.80
N ILE A 324 -18.29 -6.44 5.08
CA ILE A 324 -17.39 -7.01 4.08
C ILE A 324 -17.47 -8.55 4.20
N GLU A 325 -17.69 -9.23 3.09
CA GLU A 325 -17.62 -10.69 3.01
C GLU A 325 -16.46 -11.06 2.08
N VAL A 326 -15.49 -11.80 2.62
CA VAL A 326 -14.36 -12.36 1.88
C VAL A 326 -14.63 -13.85 1.70
N LEU A 327 -14.73 -14.29 0.44
CA LEU A 327 -14.96 -15.68 0.07
C LEU A 327 -13.69 -16.22 -0.58
N ASP A 328 -13.04 -17.16 0.09
CA ASP A 328 -11.90 -17.87 -0.47
C ASP A 328 -12.36 -19.23 -0.98
N LEU A 329 -11.98 -19.54 -2.22
CA LEU A 329 -12.23 -20.81 -2.86
C LEU A 329 -10.89 -21.46 -3.18
N VAL A 330 -10.65 -22.63 -2.60
CA VAL A 330 -9.45 -23.42 -2.86
C VAL A 330 -9.85 -24.71 -3.55
N ASN A 331 -9.23 -24.99 -4.69
CA ASN A 331 -9.47 -26.20 -5.46
C ASN A 331 -8.19 -27.06 -5.53
N CYS A 332 -8.30 -28.31 -5.08
CA CYS A 332 -7.20 -29.29 -5.03
C CYS A 332 -7.76 -30.72 -5.20
N SER A 333 -6.93 -31.69 -5.56
CA SER A 333 -7.34 -33.10 -5.70
C SER A 333 -6.95 -33.94 -4.47
N GLY A 334 -5.79 -33.64 -3.90
CA GLY A 334 -5.19 -34.25 -2.73
C GLY A 334 -5.55 -33.54 -1.43
N THR A 335 -4.82 -33.88 -0.38
CA THR A 335 -5.00 -33.27 0.94
C THR A 335 -3.98 -32.15 1.16
N HIS A 336 -4.48 -30.95 1.43
CA HIS A 336 -3.67 -29.77 1.73
C HIS A 336 -4.04 -29.16 3.07
N THR A 337 -3.09 -28.47 3.69
CA THR A 337 -3.32 -27.61 4.85
C THR A 337 -3.49 -26.18 4.36
N ILE A 338 -4.59 -25.54 4.73
CA ILE A 338 -4.91 -24.17 4.36
C ILE A 338 -4.83 -23.30 5.60
N ASP A 339 -4.09 -22.20 5.50
CA ASP A 339 -3.98 -21.17 6.52
C ASP A 339 -4.51 -19.84 5.95
N ILE A 340 -5.54 -19.26 6.57
CA ILE A 340 -6.02 -17.90 6.27
C ILE A 340 -5.46 -16.97 7.33
N HIS A 341 -4.76 -15.92 6.90
CA HIS A 341 -4.13 -14.96 7.81
C HIS A 341 -4.87 -13.62 7.81
N TRP A 342 -4.92 -13.01 8.99
CA TRP A 342 -5.42 -11.64 9.21
C TRP A 342 -4.47 -10.90 10.16
N HIS A 343 -3.76 -9.90 9.65
CA HIS A 343 -2.76 -9.10 10.33
C HIS A 343 -3.36 -7.77 10.76
N PHE A 344 -3.38 -7.54 12.07
CA PHE A 344 -4.01 -6.37 12.67
C PHE A 344 -3.01 -5.28 12.99
N ALA A 345 -3.44 -4.03 12.89
CA ALA A 345 -2.63 -2.89 13.31
C ALA A 345 -2.22 -3.02 14.79
N GLU A 346 -1.01 -2.56 15.11
CA GLU A 346 -0.33 -2.68 16.41
C GLU A 346 -1.11 -2.07 17.59
N ASN A 347 -1.96 -1.08 17.31
CA ASN A 347 -2.77 -0.37 18.28
C ASN A 347 -4.08 -1.09 18.59
N LEU A 348 -4.42 -2.14 17.86
CA LEU A 348 -5.64 -2.91 18.08
C LEU A 348 -5.43 -4.05 19.06
N THR A 349 -6.40 -4.23 19.94
CA THR A 349 -6.51 -5.43 20.78
C THR A 349 -7.43 -6.43 20.11
N VAL A 350 -6.92 -7.63 19.81
CA VAL A 350 -7.70 -8.71 19.20
C VAL A 350 -8.15 -9.71 20.26
N VAL A 351 -9.45 -9.93 20.37
CA VAL A 351 -10.07 -10.78 21.40
C VAL A 351 -10.88 -11.89 20.72
N PRO A 352 -10.60 -13.18 20.99
CA PRO A 352 -11.39 -14.27 20.47
C PRO A 352 -12.77 -14.33 21.14
N ALA A 353 -13.79 -14.73 20.39
CA ALA A 353 -15.11 -15.05 20.93
C ALA A 353 -15.15 -16.48 21.48
N ALA A 354 -16.17 -16.77 22.30
CA ALA A 354 -16.35 -18.08 22.92
C ALA A 354 -16.75 -19.20 21.93
N ASP A 355 -17.12 -18.86 20.69
CA ASP A 355 -17.54 -19.82 19.66
C ASP A 355 -16.36 -20.37 18.84
N GLU A 356 -15.12 -19.98 19.17
CA GLU A 356 -13.85 -20.44 18.56
C GLU A 356 -13.74 -20.22 17.04
N ARG A 357 -14.65 -19.41 16.46
CA ARG A 357 -14.68 -19.09 15.02
C ARG A 357 -14.85 -17.60 14.73
N SER A 358 -14.99 -16.80 15.78
CA SER A 358 -15.18 -15.36 15.69
C SER A 358 -14.19 -14.64 16.60
N TRP A 359 -13.86 -13.40 16.26
CA TRP A 359 -13.00 -12.54 17.07
C TRP A 359 -13.36 -11.07 16.82
N THR A 360 -12.91 -10.21 17.73
CA THR A 360 -13.14 -8.77 17.63
C THR A 360 -11.81 -8.04 17.73
N ALA A 361 -11.55 -7.13 16.80
CA ALA A 361 -10.47 -6.15 16.88
C ALA A 361 -11.02 -4.83 17.45
N LEU A 362 -10.42 -4.38 18.55
CA LEU A 362 -10.83 -3.21 19.32
C LEU A 362 -9.76 -2.13 19.23
N GLY A 363 -10.12 -0.98 18.66
CA GLY A 363 -9.31 0.21 18.56
C GLY A 363 -9.84 1.37 19.40
N VAL A 364 -9.29 2.54 19.15
CA VAL A 364 -9.59 3.79 19.85
C VAL A 364 -10.88 4.43 19.32
N SER A 365 -11.14 4.33 18.02
CA SER A 365 -12.34 4.82 17.34
C SER A 365 -13.03 3.72 16.52
N VAL A 366 -12.48 2.51 16.46
CA VAL A 366 -13.03 1.40 15.67
C VAL A 366 -13.29 0.14 16.50
N CYS A 367 -14.37 -0.55 16.15
CA CYS A 367 -14.64 -1.93 16.56
C CYS A 367 -14.98 -2.77 15.33
N ALA A 368 -14.19 -3.80 15.06
CA ALA A 368 -14.39 -4.70 13.92
C ALA A 368 -14.60 -6.14 14.39
N GLY A 369 -15.75 -6.71 14.05
CA GLY A 369 -16.10 -8.10 14.32
C GLY A 369 -15.80 -8.99 13.12
N PHE A 370 -15.18 -10.12 13.36
CA PHE A 370 -14.80 -11.12 12.36
C PHE A 370 -15.43 -12.46 12.70
N SER A 371 -15.83 -13.21 11.68
CA SER A 371 -16.22 -14.62 11.82
C SER A 371 -15.82 -15.39 10.57
N VAL A 372 -15.32 -16.60 10.73
CA VAL A 372 -14.93 -17.48 9.63
C VAL A 372 -15.77 -18.75 9.64
N GLU A 373 -16.22 -19.17 8.46
CA GLU A 373 -16.95 -20.42 8.26
C GLU A 373 -16.35 -21.19 7.08
N SER A 374 -16.37 -22.52 7.14
CA SER A 374 -15.95 -23.42 6.07
C SER A 374 -17.03 -24.44 5.78
N ASP A 375 -17.21 -24.80 4.51
CA ASP A 375 -18.11 -25.88 4.10
C ASP A 375 -17.59 -27.30 4.43
N ARG A 376 -16.37 -27.39 4.98
CA ARG A 376 -15.74 -28.64 5.48
C ARG A 376 -15.73 -28.77 7.00
N GLY A 377 -16.36 -27.85 7.73
CA GLY A 377 -16.48 -27.89 9.19
C GLY A 377 -15.59 -26.87 9.90
N ALA A 378 -15.31 -27.08 11.18
CA ALA A 378 -14.57 -26.12 12.00
C ALA A 378 -13.12 -25.96 11.53
N MET A 379 -12.62 -24.73 11.68
CA MET A 379 -11.22 -24.37 11.49
C MET A 379 -10.55 -24.22 12.86
N GLU A 380 -9.26 -24.51 12.94
CA GLU A 380 -8.44 -24.21 14.11
C GLU A 380 -8.08 -22.72 14.09
N LEU A 381 -8.50 -21.97 15.10
CA LEU A 381 -8.19 -20.55 15.24
C LEU A 381 -7.03 -20.36 16.22
N ALA A 382 -6.00 -19.64 15.79
CA ALA A 382 -4.88 -19.22 16.64
C ALA A 382 -4.67 -17.70 16.53
N ILE A 383 -4.29 -17.07 17.63
CA ILE A 383 -3.93 -15.65 17.69
C ILE A 383 -2.48 -15.55 18.15
N ALA A 384 -1.61 -15.10 17.26
CA ALA A 384 -0.22 -14.82 17.58
C ALA A 384 -0.05 -13.35 17.98
N TYR A 385 0.87 -13.10 18.92
CA TYR A 385 1.29 -11.76 19.31
C TYR A 385 2.80 -11.74 19.55
N GLY A 386 3.56 -11.24 18.57
CA GLY A 386 5.02 -11.13 18.66
C GLY A 386 5.74 -12.47 18.81
N GLU A 387 5.39 -13.49 18.02
CA GLU A 387 6.05 -14.80 18.04
C GLU A 387 7.28 -14.80 17.13
N ASP A 388 8.44 -15.24 17.63
CA ASP A 388 9.70 -15.22 16.85
C ASP A 388 9.98 -16.53 16.09
N ASP A 389 9.43 -17.68 16.51
CA ASP A 389 9.69 -19.00 15.91
C ASP A 389 8.46 -19.92 15.93
N PRO A 390 7.77 -20.12 14.79
CA PRO A 390 7.95 -19.36 13.55
C PRO A 390 7.52 -17.89 13.73
N PRO A 391 8.09 -16.94 12.96
CA PRO A 391 7.65 -15.55 12.95
C PRO A 391 6.13 -15.39 12.72
N SER A 392 5.44 -14.65 13.60
CA SER A 392 4.02 -14.28 13.44
C SER A 392 3.62 -13.15 14.40
N GLY A 393 2.64 -12.32 14.04
CA GLY A 393 2.18 -11.24 14.92
C GLY A 393 3.20 -10.11 15.07
N TRP A 394 3.78 -9.66 13.96
CA TRP A 394 4.71 -8.53 13.91
C TRP A 394 4.29 -7.53 12.85
N VAL A 395 4.66 -6.27 13.06
CA VAL A 395 4.63 -5.19 12.06
C VAL A 395 5.92 -4.39 12.10
N SER A 396 6.33 -3.86 10.96
CA SER A 396 7.51 -3.05 10.73
C SER A 396 7.13 -1.76 10.01
N ARG A 397 6.81 -0.71 10.79
CA ARG A 397 6.56 0.64 10.27
C ARG A 397 7.83 1.40 9.86
N LYS A 398 9.01 0.92 10.27
CA LYS A 398 10.31 1.56 10.03
C LYS A 398 11.36 0.51 9.71
N PHE A 399 12.30 0.86 8.85
CA PHE A 399 13.36 -0.07 8.45
C PHE A 399 14.21 -0.49 9.66
N ALA A 400 14.56 -1.77 9.69
CA ALA A 400 15.26 -2.48 10.77
C ALA A 400 14.56 -2.44 12.15
N SER A 401 13.28 -2.08 12.21
CA SER A 401 12.48 -2.05 13.43
C SER A 401 11.20 -2.87 13.27
N LYS A 402 10.89 -3.72 14.25
CA LYS A 402 9.62 -4.43 14.33
C LYS A 402 9.01 -4.28 15.72
N GLN A 403 7.69 -4.30 15.78
CA GLN A 403 6.91 -4.29 17.02
C GLN A 403 5.88 -5.40 16.98
N ALA A 404 5.50 -5.90 18.15
CA ALA A 404 4.48 -6.94 18.24
C ALA A 404 3.12 -6.36 17.81
N SER A 405 2.39 -7.14 17.02
CA SER A 405 1.01 -6.90 16.62
C SER A 405 0.22 -8.20 16.73
N SER A 406 -1.07 -8.18 16.47
CA SER A 406 -1.89 -9.40 16.49
C SER A 406 -2.00 -9.99 15.09
N THR A 407 -1.87 -11.30 14.96
CA THR A 407 -2.21 -12.03 13.73
C THR A 407 -3.16 -13.17 14.07
N VAL A 408 -4.32 -13.21 13.42
CA VAL A 408 -5.23 -14.36 13.49
C VAL A 408 -4.91 -15.29 12.34
N ARG A 409 -4.69 -16.57 12.66
CA ARG A 409 -4.57 -17.65 11.68
C ARG A 409 -5.71 -18.63 11.84
N CYS A 410 -6.41 -18.92 10.75
CA CYS A 410 -7.43 -19.96 10.69
C CYS A 410 -6.93 -21.10 9.82
N THR A 411 -6.74 -22.28 10.44
CA THR A 411 -6.13 -23.45 9.79
C THR A 411 -7.17 -24.56 9.57
N GLN A 412 -7.16 -25.18 8.39
CA GLN A 412 -7.95 -26.39 8.13
C GLN A 412 -7.26 -27.31 7.11
N LYS A 413 -7.37 -28.63 7.32
CA LYS A 413 -7.01 -29.61 6.29
C LYS A 413 -8.20 -29.87 5.38
N ILE A 414 -7.98 -29.78 4.07
CA ILE A 414 -9.03 -29.92 3.07
C ILE A 414 -8.70 -31.00 2.05
N THR A 415 -9.71 -31.42 1.28
CA THR A 415 -9.56 -32.23 0.05
C THR A 415 -10.71 -31.90 -0.87
N GLY A 416 -10.42 -31.73 -2.16
CA GLY A 416 -11.41 -31.23 -3.11
C GLY A 416 -11.64 -29.72 -2.97
N GLN A 417 -12.54 -29.21 -3.81
CA GLN A 417 -13.01 -27.83 -3.71
C GLN A 417 -13.58 -27.55 -2.32
N THR A 418 -13.10 -26.48 -1.70
CA THR A 418 -13.50 -26.05 -0.36
C THR A 418 -13.68 -24.54 -0.34
N ARG A 419 -14.77 -24.08 0.28
CA ARG A 419 -15.10 -22.66 0.40
C ARG A 419 -14.94 -22.22 1.85
N PHE A 420 -14.24 -21.11 2.03
CA PHE A 420 -14.15 -20.36 3.27
C PHE A 420 -14.87 -19.03 3.10
N ALA A 421 -15.61 -18.60 4.14
CA ALA A 421 -16.30 -17.33 4.16
C ALA A 421 -15.93 -16.58 5.44
N THR A 422 -15.23 -15.47 5.30
CA THR A 422 -14.95 -14.54 6.39
C THR A 422 -15.87 -13.33 6.29
N LYS A 423 -16.63 -13.05 7.35
CA LYS A 423 -17.45 -11.85 7.47
C LYS A 423 -16.80 -10.87 8.41
N ILE A 424 -16.68 -9.62 7.95
CA ILE A 424 -16.07 -8.51 8.67
C ILE A 424 -17.13 -7.41 8.81
N SER A 425 -17.57 -7.13 10.02
CA SER A 425 -18.46 -6.00 10.32
C SER A 425 -17.66 -4.89 10.97
N VAL A 426 -17.69 -3.69 10.40
CA VAL A 426 -16.94 -2.53 10.91
C VAL A 426 -17.89 -1.52 11.52
N ARG A 427 -17.53 -1.02 12.71
CA ARG A 427 -18.25 0.08 13.37
C ARG A 427 -17.26 1.14 13.81
N ILE A 428 -17.48 2.37 13.37
CA ILE A 428 -16.77 3.55 13.84
C ILE A 428 -17.52 4.05 15.08
N THR A 429 -16.87 4.01 16.23
CA THR A 429 -17.40 4.55 17.48
C THR A 429 -17.10 6.04 17.53
N SER A 430 -18.14 6.88 17.63
CA SER A 430 -17.92 8.32 17.75
C SER A 430 -17.14 8.63 19.01
N GLN A 431 -15.89 9.09 18.88
CA GLN A 431 -15.28 9.86 19.94
C GLN A 431 -16.08 11.15 20.12
N ALA A 432 -16.45 11.47 21.36
CA ALA A 432 -16.91 12.81 21.67
C ALA A 432 -15.83 13.79 21.20
N SER A 433 -16.22 14.80 20.41
CA SER A 433 -15.30 15.83 19.90
C SER A 433 -14.39 16.33 21.04
N PRO A 434 -13.08 16.55 20.81
CA PRO A 434 -12.17 17.14 21.80
C PRO A 434 -12.59 18.54 22.29
N ASP A 435 -13.59 19.17 21.65
CA ASP A 435 -14.14 20.48 22.02
C ASP A 435 -14.92 20.51 23.35
N GLY A 436 -14.99 19.41 24.09
CA GLY A 436 -15.64 19.33 25.41
C GLY A 436 -14.79 19.77 26.61
N LEU A 437 -13.52 20.14 26.42
CA LEU A 437 -12.62 20.61 27.48
C LEU A 437 -11.87 21.88 27.06
N ARG A 438 -12.59 23.00 26.92
CA ARG A 438 -12.06 24.36 27.11
C ARG A 438 -13.05 25.26 27.81
#